data_AF-A0A2A6ZVT1-F1
#
_entry.id   AF-A0A2A6ZVT1-F1
#
_cell.length_a   1.000
_cell.length_b   1.000
_cell.length_c   1.000
_cell.angle_alpha   90.00
_cell.angle_beta   90.00
_cell.angle_gamma   90.00
#
_symmetry.space_group_name_H-M   'P 1'
#
loop_
_entity.id
_entity.type
_entity.pdbx_description
1 polymer ?
#
loop_
_entity_poly.entity_id
_entity_poly.type
_entity_poly.pdbx_seq_one_letter_code
_entity_poly.pdbx_strand_id
1 'polypeptide(L)'
;MKRNVSEYQMSLDLGQNKNYIQGISSGKALPSMSQFFNICDYFNITPMQFFDTESLHPELISSILSEMRTLDEEDLTLLLSFAHRMSHSKG
;
A
#
# COMPACT_ATOMS: atom_id res chain seq x y z
N MET A 1 1.91 -0.06 7.33
CA MET A 1 3.07 0.74 6.88
C MET A 1 3.98 0.97 8.07
N LYS A 2 5.19 0.43 8.09
CA LYS A 2 6.11 0.61 9.22
C LYS A 2 7.43 1.20 8.73
N ARG A 3 7.51 2.53 8.73
CA ARG A 3 8.79 3.21 8.95
C ARG A 3 8.91 3.48 10.45
N ASN A 4 10.09 3.25 11.02
CA ASN A 4 10.35 3.43 12.45
C ASN A 4 10.59 4.92 12.80
N VAL A 5 9.68 5.79 12.40
CA VAL A 5 9.75 7.25 12.57
C VAL A 5 8.52 7.75 13.32
N SER A 6 8.68 8.77 14.15
CA SER A 6 7.56 9.39 14.86
C SER A 6 6.71 10.25 13.92
N GLU A 7 5.43 10.45 14.24
CA GLU A 7 4.54 11.36 13.49
C GLU A 7 5.09 12.78 13.42
N TYR A 8 5.78 13.20 14.48
CA TYR A 8 6.50 14.47 14.54
C TYR A 8 7.57 14.56 13.45
N GLN A 9 8.47 13.57 13.39
CA GLN A 9 9.56 13.55 12.41
C GLN A 9 9.00 13.46 10.99
N MET A 10 8.00 12.61 10.79
CA MET A 10 7.33 12.48 9.49
C MET A 10 6.71 13.81 9.02
N SER A 11 6.11 14.58 9.93
CA SER A 11 5.56 15.90 9.59
C SER A 11 6.66 16.85 9.11
N LEU A 12 7.83 16.83 9.74
CA LEU A 12 8.97 17.66 9.34
C LEU A 12 9.57 17.21 8.01
N ASP A 13 9.71 15.90 7.80
CA ASP A 13 10.25 15.33 6.55
C ASP A 13 9.37 15.70 5.34
N LEU A 14 8.05 15.84 5.55
CA LEU A 14 7.08 16.29 4.53
C LEU A 14 7.03 17.81 4.37
N GLY A 15 7.91 18.56 5.05
CA GLY A 15 7.93 20.03 5.02
C GLY A 15 6.71 20.67 5.68
N GLN A 16 6.03 19.95 6.58
CA GLN A 16 4.82 20.41 7.26
C GLN A 16 5.11 20.81 8.71
N ASN A 17 4.13 21.46 9.34
CA ASN A 17 4.22 21.78 10.76
C ASN A 17 4.18 20.49 11.61
N LYS A 18 4.77 20.56 12.81
CA LYS A 18 4.96 19.41 13.71
C LYS A 18 3.71 18.59 14.08
N ASN A 19 2.51 19.14 13.92
CA ASN A 19 1.25 18.48 14.28
C ASN A 19 0.50 17.95 13.05
N TYR A 20 1.05 18.08 11.85
CA TYR A 20 0.36 17.79 10.60
C TYR A 20 -0.09 16.32 10.51
N ILE A 21 0.85 15.38 10.66
CA ILE A 21 0.53 13.94 10.58
C ILE A 21 -0.37 13.52 11.74
N GLN A 22 -0.17 14.06 12.94
CA GLN A 22 -1.06 13.81 14.09
C GLN A 22 -2.49 14.26 13.80
N GLY A 23 -2.70 15.40 13.14
CA GLY A 23 -4.02 15.88 12.74
C GLY A 23 -4.73 14.92 11.78
N ILE A 24 -3.98 14.31 10.87
CA ILE A 24 -4.48 13.32 9.91
C ILE A 24 -4.77 11.98 10.59
N SER A 25 -3.81 11.43 11.34
CA SER A 25 -3.95 10.12 11.99
C SER A 25 -5.06 10.11 13.05
N SER A 26 -5.30 11.25 13.70
CA SER A 26 -6.40 11.45 14.64
C SER A 26 -7.77 11.71 13.98
N GLY A 27 -7.83 11.84 12.65
CA GLY A 27 -9.07 12.12 11.91
C GLY A 27 -9.59 13.55 12.02
N LYS A 28 -8.82 14.47 12.64
CA LYS A 28 -9.20 15.89 12.78
C LYS A 28 -9.08 16.67 11.49
N ALA A 29 -8.27 16.19 10.55
CA ALA A 29 -8.06 16.80 9.25
C ALA A 29 -7.83 15.73 8.19
N LEU A 30 -8.16 16.07 6.93
CA LEU A 30 -7.75 15.29 5.76
C LEU A 30 -6.60 15.99 5.05
N PRO A 31 -5.64 15.25 4.48
CA PRO A 31 -4.65 15.86 3.60
C PRO A 31 -5.32 16.42 2.34
N SER A 32 -4.74 17.46 1.74
CA SER A 32 -5.07 17.80 0.35
C SER A 32 -4.58 16.68 -0.58
N MET A 33 -5.10 16.61 -1.80
CA MET A 33 -4.66 15.60 -2.77
C MET A 33 -3.15 15.63 -3.03
N SER A 34 -2.54 16.82 -3.13
CA SER A 34 -1.08 16.93 -3.30
C SER A 34 -0.33 16.36 -2.10
N GLN A 35 -0.79 16.63 -0.87
CA GLN A 35 -0.13 16.10 0.32
C GLN A 35 -0.37 14.60 0.49
N PHE A 36 -1.52 14.09 0.06
CA PHE A 36 -1.77 12.66 0.00
C PHE A 36 -0.75 11.93 -0.88
N PHE A 37 -0.42 12.47 -2.06
CA PHE A 37 0.64 11.90 -2.90
C PHE A 37 2.01 11.97 -2.22
N ASN A 38 2.36 13.09 -1.58
CA ASN A 38 3.61 13.19 -0.82
C ASN A 38 3.71 12.13 0.29
N ILE A 39 2.59 11.83 0.98
CA ILE A 39 2.53 10.77 1.99
C ILE A 39 2.75 9.39 1.35
N CYS A 40 2.14 9.12 0.18
CA CYS A 40 2.35 7.88 -0.56
C CYS A 40 3.82 7.71 -0.96
N ASP A 41 4.42 8.75 -1.53
CA ASP A 41 5.83 8.75 -1.95
C ASP A 41 6.77 8.55 -0.75
N TYR A 42 6.45 9.17 0.39
CA TYR A 42 7.24 9.01 1.63
C TYR A 42 7.32 7.55 2.09
N PHE A 43 6.24 6.79 1.95
CA PHE A 43 6.21 5.36 2.26
C PHE A 43 6.62 4.47 1.08
N ASN A 44 6.91 5.04 -0.09
CA ASN A 44 7.21 4.32 -1.32
C ASN A 44 6.11 3.33 -1.70
N ILE A 45 4.86 3.79 -1.61
CA ILE A 45 3.64 3.05 -1.94
C ILE A 45 2.84 3.82 -2.99
N THR A 46 1.97 3.11 -3.69
CA THR A 46 0.97 3.71 -4.56
C THR A 46 -0.29 4.13 -3.78
N PRO A 47 -1.10 5.07 -4.29
CA PRO A 47 -2.42 5.38 -3.74
C PRO A 47 -3.32 4.14 -3.56
N MET A 48 -3.27 3.20 -4.51
CA MET A 48 -4.03 1.95 -4.43
C MET A 48 -3.63 1.15 -3.19
N GLN A 49 -2.33 0.99 -2.93
CA GLN A 49 -1.81 0.30 -1.74
C GLN A 49 -2.13 1.04 -0.44
N PHE A 50 -2.29 2.36 -0.48
CA PHE A 50 -2.72 3.13 0.70
C PHE A 50 -4.15 2.78 1.11
N PHE A 51 -5.05 2.61 0.13
CA PHE A 51 -6.45 2.27 0.39
C PHE A 51 -6.71 0.75 0.52
N ASP A 52 -5.72 -0.08 0.21
CA ASP A 52 -5.80 -1.53 0.37
C ASP A 52 -5.64 -1.93 1.85
N THR A 53 -6.73 -1.80 2.61
CA THR A 53 -6.78 -2.13 4.05
C THR A 53 -7.06 -3.61 4.33
N GLU A 54 -7.39 -4.40 3.30
CA GLU A 54 -7.85 -5.78 3.44
C GLU A 54 -6.79 -6.82 3.05
N SER A 55 -5.67 -6.40 2.45
CA SER A 55 -4.62 -7.32 2.01
C SER A 55 -3.84 -7.94 3.16
N LEU A 56 -4.04 -9.25 3.37
CA LEU A 56 -3.14 -10.10 4.13
C LEU A 56 -1.83 -10.24 3.34
N HIS A 57 -0.73 -9.74 3.91
CA HIS A 57 0.62 -9.75 3.32
C HIS A 57 0.79 -8.83 2.08
N PRO A 58 0.61 -7.50 2.23
CA PRO A 58 0.60 -6.56 1.12
C PRO A 58 1.91 -6.52 0.32
N GLU A 59 3.06 -6.73 0.98
CA GLU A 59 4.38 -6.79 0.33
C GLU A 59 4.51 -8.00 -0.60
N LEU A 60 4.01 -9.16 -0.16
CA LEU A 60 4.04 -10.39 -0.96
C LEU A 60 3.09 -10.28 -2.15
N ILE A 61 1.86 -9.80 -1.93
CA ILE A 61 0.89 -9.57 -3.01
C ILE A 61 1.44 -8.57 -4.03
N SER A 62 2.05 -7.46 -3.58
CA SER A 62 2.66 -6.48 -4.48
C SER A 62 3.79 -7.09 -5.31
N SER A 63 4.61 -7.95 -4.72
CA SER A 63 5.72 -8.61 -5.42
C SER A 63 5.19 -9.58 -6.49
N ILE A 64 4.19 -10.39 -6.13
CA ILE A 64 3.52 -11.30 -7.07
C ILE A 64 2.91 -10.50 -8.24
N LEU A 65 2.19 -9.41 -7.96
CA LEU A 65 1.60 -8.57 -9.01
C LEU A 65 2.66 -7.96 -9.94
N SER A 66 3.84 -7.61 -9.42
CA SER A 66 4.94 -7.09 -10.25
C SER A 66 5.44 -8.14 -11.23
N GLU A 67 5.65 -9.38 -10.78
CA GLU A 67 6.07 -10.50 -11.64
C GLU A 67 4.97 -10.86 -12.66
N MET A 68 3.71 -10.90 -12.22
CA MET A 68 2.59 -11.24 -13.11
C MET A 68 2.42 -10.25 -14.27
N ARG A 69 2.82 -8.98 -14.12
CA ARG A 69 2.74 -7.97 -15.19
C ARG A 69 3.66 -8.27 -16.38
N THR A 70 4.66 -9.14 -16.22
CA THR A 70 5.59 -9.50 -17.30
C THR A 70 5.20 -10.79 -18.04
N LEU A 71 4.18 -11.49 -17.56
CA LEU A 71 3.72 -12.77 -18.11
C LEU A 71 2.73 -12.57 -19.24
N ASP A 72 2.63 -13.57 -20.12
CA ASP A 72 1.60 -13.62 -21.16
C ASP A 72 0.28 -14.22 -20.65
N GLU A 73 -0.72 -14.24 -21.51
CA GLU A 73 -2.07 -14.72 -21.15
C GLU A 73 -2.09 -16.22 -20.80
N GLU A 74 -1.24 -17.04 -21.43
CA GLU A 74 -1.19 -18.48 -21.15
C GLU A 74 -0.65 -18.73 -19.74
N ASP A 75 0.46 -18.08 -19.38
CA ASP A 75 1.05 -18.18 -18.05
C ASP A 75 0.14 -17.61 -16.96
N LEU A 76 -0.52 -16.47 -17.23
CA LEU A 76 -1.50 -15.89 -16.31
C LEU A 76 -2.70 -16.83 -16.08
N THR A 77 -3.18 -17.48 -17.14
CA THR A 77 -4.28 -18.46 -17.04
C THR A 77 -3.88 -19.66 -16.20
N LEU A 78 -2.65 -20.15 -16.35
CA LEU A 78 -2.11 -21.23 -15.53
C LEU A 78 -2.06 -20.82 -14.06
N LEU A 79 -1.52 -19.64 -13.74
CA LEU A 79 -1.48 -19.13 -12.36
C LEU A 79 -2.88 -18.99 -11.74
N LEU A 80 -3.85 -18.49 -12.52
CA LEU A 80 -5.24 -18.39 -12.08
C LEU A 80 -5.83 -19.76 -11.75
N SER A 81 -5.56 -20.78 -12.57
CA SER A 81 -6.01 -22.16 -12.31
C SER A 81 -5.43 -22.72 -11.00
N PHE A 82 -4.16 -22.42 -10.70
CA PHE A 82 -3.53 -22.82 -9.44
C PHE A 82 -4.18 -22.11 -8.24
N ALA A 83 -4.39 -20.81 -8.34
CA ALA A 83 -5.04 -20.02 -7.28
C ALA A 83 -6.45 -20.56 -6.98
N HIS A 84 -7.25 -20.85 -8.02
CA HIS A 84 -8.57 -21.47 -7.87
C HIS A 84 -8.49 -22.83 -7.16
N ARG A 85 -7.53 -23.69 -7.54
CA ARG A 85 -7.34 -24.99 -6.87
C ARG A 85 -7.02 -24.81 -5.38
N MET A 86 -6.17 -23.84 -5.03
CA MET A 86 -5.80 -23.56 -3.65
C MET A 86 -6.97 -23.01 -2.82
N SER A 87 -7.86 -22.21 -3.42
CA SER A 87 -9.05 -21.73 -2.72
C SER A 87 -10.07 -22.85 -2.46
N HIS A 88 -10.17 -23.83 -3.35
CA HIS A 88 -11.08 -24.98 -3.20
C HIS A 88 -10.52 -26.10 -2.32
N SER A 89 -9.21 -26.15 -2.08
CA SER A 89 -8.57 -27.11 -1.16
C SER A 89 -8.77 -26.75 0.31
N LYS A 90 -9.39 -25.60 0.63
CA LYS A 90 -9.81 -25.25 1.99
C LYS A 90 -11.20 -25.85 2.27
N GLY A 91 -11.26 -27.18 2.32
CA GLY A 91 -12.39 -27.98 2.78
C GLY A 91 -11.95 -28.83 3.97
#